data_AF-A0A376EE38-F1
#
_entry.id   AF-A0A376EE38-F1
#
_cell.length_a   1.000
_cell.length_b   1.000
_cell.length_c   1.000
_cell.angle_alpha   90.00
_cell.angle_beta   90.00
_cell.angle_gamma   90.00
#
_symmetry.space_group_name_H-M   'P 1'
#
loop_
_entity.id
_entity.type
_entity.pdbx_description
1 polymer ?
#
loop_
_entity_poly.entity_id
_entity_poly.type
_entity_poly.pdbx_seq_one_letter_code
_entity_poly.pdbx_strand_id
1 'polypeptide(L)'
;MIDNLKSENQRIRDLIRKYREHYKCSRKEIALLTKLQEALYTSIESGTGNIDFDRTAIIAKIYGLSLLDFINPKQKIPQIELLPSATKKVVLKNKNKQIPISNINLNLPEKIRLILDSKQLPKQFTTKDIKSLLPQNLQEVIATSRIADTITRKGFEDLVEVGKIGRSKLYEFRGKL
;
A
#
# COMPACT_ATOMS: atom_id res chain seq x y z
N MET A 1 -18.44 -3.42 -21.73
CA MET A 1 -17.44 -4.51 -21.58
C MET A 1 -16.08 -3.95 -21.16
N ILE A 2 -15.99 -3.20 -20.04
CA ILE A 2 -14.74 -2.56 -19.57
C ILE A 2 -14.33 -3.07 -18.17
N ASP A 3 -15.22 -3.73 -17.45
CA ASP A 3 -14.98 -4.15 -16.06
C ASP A 3 -14.06 -5.37 -15.91
N ASN A 4 -13.95 -6.23 -16.94
CA ASN A 4 -13.19 -7.49 -16.84
C ASN A 4 -11.65 -7.30 -16.97
N LEU A 5 -11.19 -6.19 -17.54
CA LEU A 5 -9.76 -5.86 -17.64
C LEU A 5 -9.21 -5.27 -16.34
N LYS A 6 -10.05 -4.56 -15.58
CA LYS A 6 -9.68 -4.04 -14.26
C LYS A 6 -9.50 -5.17 -13.25
N SER A 7 -10.34 -6.20 -13.31
CA SER A 7 -10.23 -7.37 -12.42
C SER A 7 -8.97 -8.18 -12.68
N GLU A 8 -8.61 -8.45 -13.95
CA GLU A 8 -7.42 -9.26 -14.28
C GLU A 8 -6.11 -8.53 -13.95
N ASN A 9 -6.02 -7.24 -14.24
CA ASN A 9 -4.86 -6.45 -13.84
C ASN A 9 -4.70 -6.43 -12.31
N GLN A 10 -5.81 -6.29 -11.59
CA GLN A 10 -5.79 -6.35 -10.13
C GLN A 10 -5.35 -7.73 -9.62
N ARG A 11 -5.84 -8.81 -10.26
CA ARG A 11 -5.44 -10.18 -9.94
C ARG A 11 -3.94 -10.41 -10.10
N ILE A 12 -3.34 -9.92 -11.19
CA ILE A 12 -1.89 -10.02 -11.42
C ILE A 12 -1.12 -9.26 -10.33
N ARG A 13 -1.58 -8.07 -9.93
CA ARG A 13 -0.94 -7.29 -8.84
C ARG A 13 -0.99 -8.03 -7.52
N ASP A 14 -2.13 -8.62 -7.20
CA ASP A 14 -2.31 -9.35 -5.95
C ASP A 14 -1.48 -10.65 -5.96
N LEU A 15 -1.28 -11.29 -7.13
CA LEU A 15 -0.33 -12.39 -7.29
C LEU A 15 1.11 -11.95 -7.03
N ILE A 16 1.57 -10.86 -7.64
CA ILE A 16 2.91 -10.29 -7.41
C ILE A 16 3.13 -10.00 -5.92
N ARG A 17 2.15 -9.39 -5.27
CA ARG A 17 2.18 -9.11 -3.83
C ARG A 17 2.25 -10.40 -3.01
N LYS A 18 1.40 -11.38 -3.32
CA LYS A 18 1.34 -12.67 -2.63
C LYS A 18 2.67 -13.41 -2.69
N TYR A 19 3.34 -13.46 -3.85
CA TYR A 19 4.65 -14.10 -3.98
C TYR A 19 5.72 -13.36 -3.18
N ARG A 20 5.76 -12.03 -3.26
CA ARG A 20 6.70 -11.21 -2.47
C ARG A 20 6.55 -11.47 -0.97
N GLU A 21 5.31 -11.49 -0.47
CA GLU A 21 5.00 -11.68 0.94
C GLU A 21 5.25 -13.11 1.42
N HIS A 22 4.89 -14.10 0.61
CA HIS A 22 5.14 -15.52 0.91
C HIS A 22 6.63 -15.78 1.16
N TYR A 23 7.50 -15.24 0.31
CA TYR A 23 8.95 -15.38 0.45
C TYR A 23 9.60 -14.30 1.33
N LYS A 24 8.79 -13.47 1.98
CA LYS A 24 9.25 -12.40 2.86
C LYS A 24 10.33 -11.52 2.20
N CYS A 25 10.12 -11.13 0.95
CA CYS A 25 11.03 -10.24 0.23
C CYS A 25 10.56 -8.79 0.35
N SER A 26 11.51 -7.87 0.51
CA SER A 26 11.26 -6.44 0.39
C SER A 26 11.16 -6.00 -1.07
N ARG A 27 10.52 -4.86 -1.33
CA ARG A 27 10.42 -4.28 -2.68
C ARG A 27 11.80 -4.01 -3.29
N LYS A 28 12.74 -3.51 -2.47
CA LYS A 28 14.14 -3.31 -2.84
C LYS A 28 14.84 -4.61 -3.25
N GLU A 29 14.63 -5.70 -2.52
CA GLU A 29 15.22 -7.00 -2.85
C GLU A 29 14.66 -7.57 -4.17
N ILE A 30 13.35 -7.44 -4.41
CA ILE A 30 12.75 -7.86 -5.68
C ILE A 30 13.25 -6.98 -6.84
N ALA A 31 13.35 -5.66 -6.63
CA ALA A 31 13.90 -4.73 -7.62
C ALA A 31 15.34 -5.10 -8.01
N LEU A 32 16.18 -5.46 -7.03
CA LEU A 32 17.55 -5.93 -7.28
C LEU A 32 17.58 -7.25 -8.07
N LEU A 33 16.72 -8.22 -7.73
CA LEU A 33 16.65 -9.50 -8.43
C LEU A 33 16.16 -9.35 -9.87
N THR A 34 15.22 -8.43 -10.10
CA THR A 34 14.62 -8.16 -11.42
C THR A 34 15.42 -7.15 -12.25
N LYS A 35 16.44 -6.50 -11.66
CA LYS A 35 17.14 -5.34 -12.23
C LYS A 35 16.22 -4.17 -12.60
N LEU A 36 15.06 -4.08 -11.96
CA LEU A 36 14.12 -2.98 -12.13
C LEU A 36 14.40 -1.88 -11.11
N GLN A 37 13.99 -0.65 -11.42
CA GLN A 37 13.97 0.42 -10.42
C GLN A 37 12.92 0.14 -9.34
N GLU A 38 13.24 0.40 -8.08
CA GLU A 38 12.34 0.14 -6.95
C GLU A 38 11.01 0.92 -7.06
N ALA A 39 11.05 2.16 -7.54
CA ALA A 39 9.86 2.98 -7.79
C ALA A 39 8.93 2.34 -8.83
N LEU A 40 9.53 1.69 -9.84
CA LEU A 40 8.81 1.05 -10.94
C LEU A 40 8.20 -0.30 -10.51
N TYR A 41 8.89 -1.07 -9.67
CA TYR A 41 8.27 -2.23 -9.02
C TYR A 41 7.11 -1.82 -8.09
N THR A 42 7.31 -0.73 -7.33
CA THR A 42 6.28 -0.22 -6.42
C THR A 42 5.04 0.24 -7.17
N SER A 43 5.17 0.91 -8.32
CA SER A 43 4.02 1.35 -9.12
C SER A 43 3.24 0.20 -9.75
N ILE A 44 3.91 -0.91 -10.08
CA ILE A 44 3.25 -2.15 -10.53
C ILE A 44 2.44 -2.74 -9.37
N GLU A 45 3.03 -2.89 -8.18
CA GLU A 45 2.36 -3.49 -7.02
C GLU A 45 1.23 -2.63 -6.45
N SER A 46 1.36 -1.30 -6.48
CA SER A 46 0.36 -0.35 -5.94
C SER A 46 -0.77 -0.03 -6.93
N GLY A 47 -0.62 -0.42 -8.19
CA GLY A 47 -1.60 -0.18 -9.25
C GLY A 47 -1.64 1.24 -9.79
N THR A 48 -0.65 2.08 -9.45
CA THR A 48 -0.49 3.41 -10.08
C THR A 48 0.12 3.32 -11.48
N GLY A 49 0.79 2.21 -11.81
CA GLY A 49 1.28 1.90 -13.15
C GLY A 49 0.37 0.91 -13.91
N ASN A 50 0.45 0.96 -15.25
CA ASN A 50 -0.12 -0.07 -16.11
C ASN A 50 0.64 -1.39 -15.92
N ILE A 51 -0.10 -2.51 -15.97
CA ILE A 51 0.52 -3.83 -16.04
C ILE A 51 1.19 -3.98 -17.40
N ASP A 52 2.48 -4.27 -17.35
CA ASP A 52 3.33 -4.51 -18.49
C ASP A 52 3.76 -5.97 -18.41
N PHE A 53 3.30 -6.77 -19.37
CA PHE A 53 3.55 -8.21 -19.39
C PHE A 53 5.03 -8.55 -19.48
N ASP A 54 5.86 -7.69 -20.10
CA ASP A 54 7.31 -7.90 -20.16
C ASP A 54 7.91 -7.80 -18.75
N ARG A 55 7.43 -6.83 -17.97
CA ARG A 55 7.85 -6.66 -16.58
C ARG A 55 7.32 -7.78 -15.68
N THR A 56 6.08 -8.19 -15.90
CA THR A 56 5.51 -9.35 -15.20
C THR A 56 6.29 -10.62 -15.53
N ALA A 57 6.75 -10.80 -16.76
CA ALA A 57 7.60 -11.93 -17.15
C ALA A 57 8.97 -11.89 -16.44
N ILE A 58 9.58 -10.71 -16.30
CA ILE A 58 10.83 -10.54 -15.53
C ILE A 58 10.60 -10.92 -14.05
N ILE A 59 9.47 -10.51 -13.46
CA ILE A 59 9.11 -10.87 -12.09
C ILE A 59 8.80 -12.38 -11.98
N ALA A 60 8.12 -12.99 -12.94
CA ALA A 60 7.86 -14.42 -12.94
C ALA A 60 9.18 -15.22 -12.97
N LYS A 61 10.15 -14.76 -13.77
CA LYS A 61 11.44 -15.41 -13.96
C LYS A 61 12.26 -15.49 -12.67
N ILE A 62 12.18 -14.51 -11.78
CA ILE A 62 12.89 -14.59 -10.48
C ILE A 62 12.31 -15.71 -9.59
N TYR A 63 11.08 -16.13 -9.82
CA TYR A 63 10.47 -17.28 -9.13
C TYR A 63 10.62 -18.61 -9.89
N GLY A 64 11.34 -18.61 -11.03
CA GLY A 64 11.51 -19.80 -11.86
C GLY A 64 10.27 -20.17 -12.68
N LEU A 65 9.36 -19.22 -12.89
CA LEU A 65 8.10 -19.43 -13.62
C LEU A 65 8.11 -18.70 -14.96
N SER A 66 7.37 -19.24 -15.93
CA SER A 66 7.00 -18.48 -17.12
C SER A 66 5.89 -17.48 -16.79
N LEU A 67 5.68 -16.48 -17.65
CA LEU A 67 4.57 -15.53 -17.49
C LEU A 67 3.22 -16.26 -17.39
N LEU A 68 3.01 -17.26 -18.25
CA LEU A 68 1.75 -18.02 -18.32
C LEU A 68 1.51 -18.82 -17.04
N ASP A 69 2.56 -19.46 -16.49
CA ASP A 69 2.47 -20.17 -15.22
C ASP A 69 2.19 -19.20 -14.07
N PHE A 70 2.83 -18.03 -14.09
CA PHE A 70 2.70 -17.04 -13.03
C PHE A 70 1.28 -16.45 -12.94
N ILE A 71 0.65 -16.19 -14.08
CA ILE A 71 -0.73 -15.66 -14.12
C ILE A 71 -1.80 -16.75 -14.00
N ASN A 72 -1.43 -18.04 -14.01
CA ASN A 72 -2.37 -19.14 -13.91
C ASN A 72 -2.97 -19.20 -12.47
N PRO A 73 -4.29 -19.08 -12.29
CA PRO A 73 -4.92 -19.08 -10.98
C PRO A 73 -4.74 -20.41 -10.21
N LYS A 74 -4.46 -21.51 -10.92
CA LYS A 74 -4.21 -22.83 -10.30
C LYS A 74 -2.74 -23.04 -9.94
N GLN A 75 -1.86 -22.10 -10.27
CA GLN A 75 -0.43 -22.23 -10.01
C GLN A 75 -0.16 -22.22 -8.50
N LYS A 76 0.57 -23.23 -8.04
CA LYS A 76 1.08 -23.27 -6.67
C LYS A 76 2.37 -22.46 -6.58
N ILE A 77 2.55 -21.78 -5.45
CA ILE A 77 3.79 -21.08 -5.16
C ILE A 77 4.92 -22.12 -5.09
N PRO A 78 6.02 -21.95 -5.85
CA PRO A 78 7.12 -22.90 -5.88
C PRO A 78 7.73 -23.13 -4.49
N GLN A 79 8.24 -24.33 -4.25
CA GLN A 79 9.05 -24.56 -3.06
C GLN A 79 10.39 -23.82 -3.19
N ILE A 80 11.02 -23.49 -2.05
CA ILE A 80 12.26 -22.70 -2.01
C ILE A 80 13.38 -23.40 -2.79
N GLU A 81 13.37 -24.73 -2.82
CA GLU A 81 14.33 -25.57 -3.51
C GLU A 81 14.32 -25.37 -5.02
N LEU A 82 13.14 -25.08 -5.58
CA LEU A 82 12.89 -24.88 -7.01
C LEU A 82 13.14 -23.44 -7.47
N LEU A 83 13.44 -22.53 -6.54
CA LEU A 83 13.74 -21.14 -6.88
C LEU A 83 15.11 -21.00 -7.57
N PRO A 84 15.25 -20.06 -8.52
CA PRO A 84 16.55 -19.67 -9.06
C PRO A 84 17.55 -19.30 -7.96
N SER A 85 18.83 -19.64 -8.16
CA SER A 85 19.88 -19.51 -7.15
C SER A 85 19.98 -18.12 -6.51
N ALA A 86 19.80 -17.05 -7.31
CA ALA A 86 19.82 -15.68 -6.81
C ALA A 86 18.66 -15.39 -5.85
N THR A 87 17.44 -15.78 -6.24
CA THR A 87 16.25 -15.62 -5.42
C THR A 87 16.31 -16.50 -4.18
N LYS A 88 16.72 -17.77 -4.33
CA LYS A 88 16.88 -18.72 -3.23
C LYS A 88 17.77 -18.16 -2.11
N LYS A 89 18.89 -17.51 -2.45
CA LYS A 89 19.78 -16.86 -1.46
C LYS A 89 19.06 -15.76 -0.67
N VAL A 90 18.28 -14.91 -1.35
CA VAL A 90 17.51 -13.83 -0.69
C VAL A 90 16.42 -14.42 0.20
N VAL A 91 15.67 -15.40 -0.29
CA VAL A 91 14.58 -16.04 0.47
C VAL A 91 15.11 -16.75 1.71
N LEU A 92 16.21 -17.49 1.61
CA LEU A 92 16.85 -18.15 2.75
C LEU A 92 17.32 -17.14 3.80
N LYS A 93 17.92 -16.02 3.37
CA LYS A 93 18.29 -14.91 4.26
C LYS A 93 17.07 -14.29 4.96
N ASN A 94 15.92 -14.30 4.29
CA ASN A 94 14.68 -13.70 4.77
C ASN A 94 13.77 -14.66 5.56
N LYS A 95 14.12 -15.96 5.66
CA LYS A 95 13.31 -16.98 6.34
C LYS A 95 12.91 -16.56 7.78
N ASN A 96 13.87 -15.98 8.49
CA ASN A 96 13.71 -15.52 9.87
C ASN A 96 13.32 -14.04 10.00
N LYS A 97 13.21 -13.29 8.88
CA LYS A 97 12.72 -11.92 8.96
C LYS A 97 11.26 -11.94 9.41
N GLN A 98 10.97 -11.14 10.43
CA GLN A 98 9.61 -10.67 10.65
C GLN A 98 9.44 -9.47 9.72
N ILE A 99 8.81 -9.69 8.57
CA ILE A 99 8.31 -8.55 7.80
C ILE A 99 7.10 -8.05 8.59
N PRO A 100 7.09 -6.78 9.05
CA PRO A 100 5.84 -6.19 9.48
C PRO A 100 4.94 -6.23 8.26
N ILE A 101 3.99 -7.16 8.26
CA ILE A 101 2.94 -7.22 7.25
C ILE A 101 2.28 -5.86 7.39
N SER A 102 2.51 -4.96 6.43
CA SER A 102 1.76 -3.72 6.32
C SER A 102 0.37 -4.09 5.82
N ASN A 103 -0.34 -4.94 6.58
CA ASN A 103 -1.76 -5.22 6.47
C ASN A 103 -2.58 -4.08 7.07
N ILE A 104 -1.94 -2.93 7.22
CA ILE A 104 -2.63 -1.69 7.45
C ILE A 104 -3.32 -1.39 6.14
N ASN A 105 -4.61 -1.72 6.09
CA ASN A 105 -5.52 -1.26 5.07
C ASN A 105 -5.50 0.28 5.13
N LEU A 106 -4.58 0.86 4.37
CA LEU A 106 -4.11 2.24 4.40
C LEU A 106 -5.10 3.18 3.71
N ASN A 107 -6.40 2.85 3.70
CA ASN A 107 -7.43 3.79 3.28
C ASN A 107 -7.66 4.84 4.38
N LEU A 108 -6.58 5.55 4.69
CA LEU A 108 -6.53 6.67 5.61
C LEU A 108 -7.59 7.73 5.26
N PRO A 109 -7.87 8.07 3.97
CA PRO A 109 -8.96 8.97 3.63
C PRO A 109 -10.32 8.50 4.17
N GLU A 110 -10.71 7.25 3.92
CA GLU A 110 -11.98 6.71 4.44
C GLU A 110 -12.02 6.69 5.96
N LYS A 111 -10.92 6.31 6.61
CA LYS A 111 -10.85 6.29 8.08
C LYS A 111 -10.97 7.69 8.69
N ILE A 112 -10.33 8.69 8.08
CA ILE A 112 -10.49 10.08 8.51
C ILE A 112 -11.94 10.53 8.28
N ARG A 113 -12.55 10.19 7.14
CA ARG A 113 -13.95 10.55 6.86
C ARG A 113 -14.91 9.98 7.90
N LEU A 114 -14.74 8.71 8.29
CA LEU A 114 -15.54 8.09 9.34
C LEU A 114 -15.40 8.83 10.69
N ILE A 115 -14.21 9.32 11.03
CA ILE A 115 -13.98 10.10 12.26
C ILE A 115 -14.64 11.48 12.17
N LEU A 116 -14.58 12.12 11.01
CA LEU A 116 -15.24 13.41 10.77
C LEU A 116 -16.77 13.26 10.86
N ASP A 117 -17.32 12.20 10.27
CA ASP A 117 -18.75 11.92 10.26
C ASP A 117 -19.28 11.42 11.63
N SER A 118 -18.40 10.88 12.50
CA SER A 118 -18.79 10.37 13.82
C SER A 118 -19.17 11.48 14.82
N LYS A 119 -18.88 12.75 14.51
CA LYS A 119 -19.11 13.92 15.38
C LYS A 119 -18.46 13.82 16.77
N GLN A 120 -17.46 12.96 16.93
CA GLN A 120 -16.69 12.84 18.18
C GLN A 120 -15.62 13.93 18.33
N LEU A 121 -15.31 14.63 17.23
CA LEU A 121 -14.38 15.75 17.25
C LEU A 121 -15.05 17.02 17.80
N PRO A 122 -14.31 17.86 18.55
CA PRO A 122 -14.78 19.18 18.94
C PRO A 122 -15.05 20.06 17.72
N LYS A 123 -15.80 21.15 17.90
CA LYS A 123 -16.13 22.11 16.83
C LYS A 123 -14.89 22.60 16.08
N GLN A 124 -13.79 22.79 16.80
CA GLN A 124 -12.47 23.09 16.26
C GLN A 124 -11.50 22.01 16.71
N PHE A 125 -10.82 21.37 15.76
CA PHE A 125 -9.95 20.23 16.03
C PHE A 125 -8.62 20.33 15.29
N THR A 126 -7.64 19.56 15.74
CA THR A 126 -6.33 19.43 15.13
C THR A 126 -6.16 18.06 14.48
N THR A 127 -5.11 17.89 13.67
CA THR A 127 -4.76 16.56 13.14
C THR A 127 -4.35 15.57 14.24
N LYS A 128 -4.00 16.03 15.44
CA LYS A 128 -3.73 15.16 16.59
C LYS A 128 -5.03 14.56 17.13
N ASP A 129 -6.11 15.32 17.13
CA ASP A 129 -7.42 14.87 17.58
C ASP A 129 -8.01 13.83 16.61
N ILE A 130 -7.78 14.01 15.30
CA ILE A 130 -8.08 12.96 14.31
C ILE A 130 -7.24 11.71 14.61
N LYS A 131 -5.94 11.90 14.90
CA LYS A 131 -5.02 10.78 15.14
C LYS A 131 -5.43 9.95 16.35
N SER A 132 -5.85 10.58 17.45
CA SER A 132 -6.25 9.87 18.68
C SER A 132 -7.53 9.05 18.51
N LEU A 133 -8.35 9.36 17.50
CA LEU A 133 -9.57 8.63 17.16
C LEU A 133 -9.36 7.54 16.09
N LEU A 134 -8.17 7.44 15.50
CA LEU A 134 -7.84 6.33 14.60
C LEU A 134 -7.69 5.01 15.39
N PRO A 135 -7.95 3.85 14.76
CA PRO A 135 -7.57 2.55 15.32
C PRO A 135 -6.14 2.51 15.85
N GLN A 136 -5.89 1.85 16.98
CA GLN A 136 -4.60 1.88 17.70
C GLN A 136 -3.40 1.49 16.81
N ASN A 137 -3.59 0.51 15.93
CA ASN A 137 -2.60 0.09 14.93
C ASN A 137 -2.21 1.20 13.92
N LEU A 138 -3.10 2.16 13.66
CA LEU A 138 -2.83 3.33 12.82
C LEU A 138 -2.17 4.48 13.60
N GLN A 139 -2.49 4.63 14.88
CA GLN A 139 -1.94 5.70 15.70
C GLN A 139 -0.42 5.60 15.81
N GLU A 140 0.11 4.40 15.96
CA GLU A 140 1.56 4.17 16.10
C GLU A 140 2.32 4.38 14.78
N VAL A 141 1.66 4.12 13.65
CA VAL A 141 2.32 4.07 12.34
C VAL A 141 2.17 5.39 11.57
N ILE A 142 1.08 6.12 11.75
CA ILE A 142 0.75 7.30 10.94
C ILE A 142 1.23 8.59 11.61
N ALA A 143 2.08 9.33 10.91
CA ALA A 143 2.48 10.67 11.31
C ALA A 143 1.32 11.67 11.14
N THR A 144 1.24 12.67 12.01
CA THR A 144 0.23 13.74 11.93
C THR A 144 0.34 14.56 10.64
N SER A 145 1.54 14.71 10.09
CA SER A 145 1.77 15.34 8.78
C SER A 145 1.03 14.61 7.67
N ARG A 146 0.99 13.28 7.72
CA ARG A 146 0.28 12.47 6.71
C ARG A 146 -1.23 12.67 6.76
N ILE A 147 -1.78 12.91 7.95
CA ILE A 147 -3.18 13.27 8.15
C ILE A 147 -3.44 14.65 7.53
N ALA A 148 -2.58 15.64 7.82
CA ALA A 148 -2.66 16.97 7.22
C ALA A 148 -2.64 16.93 5.69
N ASP A 149 -1.73 16.15 5.09
CA ASP A 149 -1.65 15.96 3.64
C ASP A 149 -2.86 15.25 3.03
N THR A 150 -3.65 14.53 3.84
CA THR A 150 -4.83 13.80 3.38
C THR A 150 -6.04 14.71 3.37
N ILE A 151 -6.23 15.51 4.42
CA ILE A 151 -7.36 16.44 4.57
C ILE A 151 -7.26 17.68 3.66
N THR A 152 -6.12 17.91 3.01
CA THR A 152 -5.95 18.99 2.02
C THR A 152 -6.30 18.57 0.58
N ARG A 153 -6.66 17.30 0.36
CA ARG A 153 -6.97 16.76 -0.98
C ARG A 153 -8.45 16.94 -1.34
N LYS A 154 -8.75 16.82 -2.64
CA LYS A 154 -10.13 16.71 -3.16
C LYS A 154 -10.86 15.58 -2.43
N GLY A 155 -11.90 15.93 -1.66
CA GLY A 155 -12.64 15.01 -0.77
C GLY A 155 -12.80 15.48 0.68
N PHE A 156 -12.11 16.55 1.07
CA PHE A 156 -12.21 17.20 2.39
C PHE A 156 -12.42 18.71 2.27
N GLU A 157 -13.07 19.15 1.19
CA GLU A 157 -13.33 20.57 0.88
C GLU A 157 -14.29 21.24 1.87
N ASP A 158 -14.99 20.41 2.66
CA ASP A 158 -15.80 20.81 3.80
C ASP A 158 -14.98 21.18 5.04
N LEU A 159 -13.65 21.03 5.03
CA LEU A 159 -12.78 21.44 6.11
C LEU A 159 -12.04 22.74 5.78
N VAL A 160 -12.01 23.66 6.74
CA VAL A 160 -11.28 24.94 6.61
C VAL A 160 -10.28 25.11 7.75
N GLU A 161 -9.08 25.58 7.41
CA GLU A 161 -8.09 26.00 8.42
C GLU A 161 -8.55 27.34 9.02
N VAL A 162 -8.91 27.33 10.30
CA VAL A 162 -9.43 28.50 11.03
C VAL A 162 -8.38 29.16 11.92
N GLY A 163 -7.19 28.57 12.04
CA GLY A 163 -6.10 29.13 12.82
C GLY A 163 -5.05 28.10 13.20
N LYS A 164 -4.28 28.40 14.26
CA LYS A 164 -3.25 27.51 14.80
C LYS A 164 -3.27 27.54 16.32
N ILE A 165 -3.05 26.38 16.93
CA ILE A 165 -2.78 26.23 18.36
C ILE A 165 -1.35 25.71 18.51
N GLY A 166 -0.46 26.57 19.02
CA GLY A 166 0.97 26.31 19.03
C GLY A 166 1.52 26.06 17.62
N ARG A 167 2.14 24.89 17.41
CA ARG A 167 2.65 24.46 16.09
C ARG A 167 1.62 23.68 15.25
N SER A 168 0.41 23.46 15.76
CA SER A 168 -0.61 22.63 15.08
C SER A 168 -1.66 23.51 14.42
N LYS A 169 -2.07 23.17 13.19
CA LYS A 169 -3.18 23.81 12.50
C LYS A 169 -4.52 23.40 13.12
N LEU A 170 -5.44 24.35 13.17
CA LEU A 170 -6.80 24.17 13.67
C LEU A 170 -7.77 24.14 12.48
N TYR A 171 -8.64 23.15 12.46
CA TYR A 171 -9.63 22.91 11.41
C TYR A 171 -11.04 22.96 11.98
N GLU A 172 -11.98 23.40 11.16
CA GLU A 172 -13.40 23.42 11.44
C GLU A 172 -14.17 22.98 10.20
N PHE A 173 -15.37 22.43 10.38
CA PHE A 173 -16.28 22.20 9.26
C PHE A 173 -16.78 23.53 8.72
N ARG A 174 -16.66 23.71 7.40
CA ARG A 174 -17.28 24.82 6.69
C ARG A 174 -18.78 24.73 6.92
N GLY A 175 -19.31 25.61 7.77
CA GLY A 175 -20.74 25.75 7.96
C GLY A 175 -21.41 25.93 6.61
N LYS A 176 -22.44 25.13 6.32
CA LYS A 176 -23.38 25.49 5.27
C LYS A 176 -23.99 26.82 5.69
N LEU A 177 -23.63 27.89 4.96
CA LEU A 177 -24.47 29.07 4.87
C LEU A 177 -25.82 28.66 4.27
#